data_AF-A0A957EKH1-F1
#
_entry.id   AF-A0A957EKH1-F1
#
_cell.length_a   1.000
_cell.length_b   1.000
_cell.length_c   1.000
_cell.angle_alpha   90.00
_cell.angle_beta   90.00
_cell.angle_gamma   90.00
#
_symmetry.space_group_name_H-M   'P 1'
#
loop_
_entity.id
_entity.type
_entity.pdbx_description
1 polymer ?
#
loop_
_entity_poly.entity_id
_entity_poly.type
_entity_poly.pdbx_seq_one_letter_code
_entity_poly.pdbx_strand_id
1 'polypeptide(L)'
;MIEKRETTIQSSALLAAQAQLEAMRRERREMRVQQGLPVRTDEHGRFLSPPTPLAAAPPVLPSHLGWESDGLTAVLQRAILQRAVVQQTVAPSPASCLTAAATATRQHPAPTPPAKASTLPTTVKLYPDVALGMLRTELAAPGRIWLLLRHLDTVGNGWIGVAQARKQLAQKQAPLRVCGWRQLRNLLEQGNGIFWQQGNGRIWLRSVVKVAAALGVWRLHSRPVALSVSVLTQGMGQVRAHFYASFHSGRNRDTDPSPIARATLQEITCVHPRTQRRYEAQARVQRQHNYALGQRVNAEADKQQAWQHGHALFQFVDAAGYQGPAGATYYAWQLPNQYVGPHQPQPRSRQKRHNRELVDLLRQGTMGNSKETSTPFRQKRFYRQGSAAAKAANRGSQEIYWPGQQQHFWHFWELGDV
;
A
#
# COMPACT_ATOMS: atom_id res chain seq x y z
N MET A 1 36.70 39.63 15.96
CA MET A 1 35.85 40.41 15.03
C MET A 1 36.11 39.91 13.63
N ILE A 2 35.19 39.14 13.05
CA ILE A 2 35.26 38.70 11.65
C ILE A 2 33.97 39.22 11.01
N GLU A 3 34.09 40.26 10.20
CA GLU A 3 32.98 40.83 9.43
C GLU A 3 32.61 39.90 8.28
N LYS A 4 31.38 39.37 8.33
CA LYS A 4 30.76 38.68 7.20
C LYS A 4 30.37 39.72 6.15
N ARG A 5 31.12 39.80 5.05
CA ARG A 5 30.67 40.47 3.82
C ARG A 5 29.84 39.48 3.00
N GLU A 6 28.53 39.48 3.21
CA GLU A 6 27.57 38.84 2.31
C GLU A 6 27.26 39.81 1.16
N THR A 7 28.03 39.71 0.06
CA THR A 7 27.68 40.38 -1.19
C THR A 7 26.68 39.53 -1.96
N THR A 8 25.39 39.79 -1.76
CA THR A 8 24.32 39.25 -2.61
C THR A 8 24.35 39.99 -3.96
N ILE A 9 25.16 39.52 -4.90
CA ILE A 9 25.09 39.96 -6.31
C ILE A 9 23.91 39.20 -6.94
N GLN A 10 22.69 39.68 -6.75
CA GLN A 10 21.59 39.26 -7.61
C GLN A 10 21.89 39.79 -9.01
N SER A 11 22.02 38.90 -9.99
CA SER A 11 22.33 39.29 -11.36
C SER A 11 21.23 40.24 -11.88
N SER A 12 21.63 41.34 -12.52
CA SER A 12 20.69 42.32 -13.11
C SER A 12 19.67 41.67 -14.05
N ALA A 13 20.06 40.57 -14.71
CA ALA A 13 19.18 39.75 -15.53
C ALA A 13 18.04 39.10 -14.75
N LEU A 14 18.27 38.67 -13.50
CA LEU A 14 17.24 38.06 -12.65
C LEU A 14 16.21 39.11 -12.19
N LEU A 15 16.66 40.32 -11.87
CA LEU A 15 15.76 41.43 -11.54
C LEU A 15 14.91 41.85 -12.74
N ALA A 16 15.50 41.91 -13.93
CA ALA A 16 14.76 42.20 -15.17
C ALA A 16 13.71 41.11 -15.47
N ALA A 17 14.07 39.84 -15.31
CA ALA A 17 13.14 38.72 -15.49
C ALA A 17 11.98 38.75 -14.47
N GLN A 18 12.24 39.11 -13.22
CA GLN A 18 11.20 39.28 -12.21
C GLN A 18 10.25 40.43 -12.54
N ALA A 19 10.77 41.58 -12.97
CA ALA A 19 9.96 42.72 -13.40
C ALA A 19 9.05 42.36 -14.59
N GLN A 20 9.56 41.63 -15.58
CA GLN A 20 8.78 41.18 -16.74
C GLN A 20 7.67 40.19 -16.33
N LEU A 21 7.96 39.28 -15.39
CA LEU A 21 6.97 38.34 -14.87
C LEU A 21 5.83 39.06 -14.13
N GLU A 22 6.15 40.08 -13.34
CA GLU A 22 5.16 40.90 -12.65
C GLU A 22 4.28 41.69 -13.60
N ALA A 23 4.85 42.28 -14.66
CA ALA A 23 4.10 42.97 -15.71
C ALA A 23 3.08 42.03 -16.39
N MET A 24 3.52 40.83 -16.80
CA MET A 24 2.61 39.82 -17.38
C MET A 24 1.50 39.36 -16.42
N ARG A 25 1.77 39.33 -15.11
CA ARG A 25 0.76 38.99 -14.10
C ARG A 25 -0.28 40.11 -13.94
N ARG A 26 0.12 41.38 -14.02
CA ARG A 26 -0.80 42.53 -13.98
C ARG A 26 -1.72 42.53 -15.20
N GLU A 27 -1.15 42.38 -16.40
CA GLU A 27 -1.90 42.35 -17.66
C GLU A 27 -2.94 41.22 -17.69
N ARG A 28 -2.58 40.00 -17.27
CA ARG A 28 -3.54 38.88 -17.16
C ARG A 28 -4.63 39.14 -16.12
N ARG A 29 -4.32 39.86 -15.05
CA ARG A 29 -5.32 40.22 -14.02
C ARG A 29 -6.32 41.23 -14.58
N GLU A 30 -5.85 42.25 -15.27
CA GLU A 30 -6.68 43.28 -15.92
C GLU A 30 -7.61 42.66 -16.98
N MET A 31 -7.08 41.79 -17.86
CA MET A 31 -7.89 41.05 -18.83
C MET A 31 -9.01 40.23 -18.15
N ARG A 32 -8.73 39.57 -17.03
CA ARG A 32 -9.75 38.79 -16.30
C ARG A 32 -10.81 39.67 -15.65
N VAL A 33 -10.41 40.82 -15.12
CA VAL A 33 -11.35 41.81 -14.56
C VAL A 33 -12.26 42.35 -15.65
N GLN A 34 -11.70 42.70 -16.83
CA GLN A 34 -12.48 43.12 -18.00
C GLN A 34 -13.45 42.02 -18.48
N GLN A 35 -13.09 40.75 -18.32
CA GLN A 35 -13.93 39.59 -18.65
C GLN A 35 -14.93 39.18 -17.55
N GLY A 36 -15.01 39.90 -16.42
CA GLY A 36 -15.90 39.56 -15.30
C GLY A 36 -15.55 38.25 -14.60
N LEU A 37 -14.34 37.71 -14.79
CA LEU A 37 -13.89 36.47 -14.16
C LEU A 37 -13.36 36.74 -12.76
N PRO A 38 -13.64 35.88 -11.76
CA PRO A 38 -13.15 36.05 -10.41
C PRO A 38 -11.62 36.02 -10.37
N VAL A 39 -11.05 37.00 -9.68
CA VAL A 39 -9.62 37.12 -9.43
C VAL A 39 -9.27 36.19 -8.26
N ARG A 40 -8.48 35.15 -8.52
CA ARG A 40 -8.15 34.12 -7.52
C ARG A 40 -7.01 34.51 -6.58
N THR A 41 -6.36 35.66 -6.79
CA THR A 41 -5.20 36.11 -6.02
C THR A 41 -5.28 37.59 -5.65
N ASP A 42 -4.82 37.96 -4.46
CA ASP A 42 -4.71 39.35 -4.01
C ASP A 42 -3.58 40.11 -4.76
N GLU A 43 -3.37 41.38 -4.41
CA GLU A 43 -2.32 42.25 -4.97
C GLU A 43 -0.89 41.76 -4.71
N HIS A 44 -0.72 40.81 -3.79
CA HIS A 44 0.55 40.17 -3.44
C HIS A 44 0.66 38.72 -3.96
N GLY A 45 -0.28 38.29 -4.82
CA GLY A 45 -0.27 36.95 -5.41
C GLY A 45 -0.69 35.82 -4.47
N ARG A 46 -1.30 36.12 -3.32
CA ARG A 46 -1.82 35.12 -2.39
C ARG A 46 -3.22 34.69 -2.82
N PHE A 47 -3.50 33.40 -2.76
CA PHE A 47 -4.81 32.88 -3.13
C PHE A 47 -5.90 33.43 -2.19
N LEU A 48 -6.88 34.14 -2.77
CA LEU A 48 -8.08 34.52 -2.07
C LEU A 48 -8.92 33.26 -1.89
N SER A 49 -9.23 32.94 -0.63
CA SER A 49 -10.17 31.85 -0.33
C SER A 49 -11.52 32.23 -0.92
N PRO A 50 -12.21 31.30 -1.61
CA PRO A 50 -13.53 31.59 -2.13
C PRO A 50 -14.43 32.04 -0.97
N PRO A 51 -15.29 33.05 -1.17
CA PRO A 51 -16.25 33.44 -0.14
C PRO A 51 -17.05 32.20 0.23
N THR A 52 -17.07 31.88 1.51
CA THR A 52 -17.86 30.75 2.02
C THR A 52 -19.32 31.10 1.80
N PRO A 53 -20.08 30.41 0.92
CA PRO A 53 -21.48 30.72 0.75
C PRO A 53 -22.19 30.44 2.08
N LEU A 54 -22.81 31.47 2.65
CA LEU A 54 -23.74 31.30 3.76
C LEU A 54 -24.82 30.30 3.35
N ALA A 55 -25.14 29.40 4.27
CA ALA A 55 -26.07 28.29 4.10
C ALA A 55 -27.46 28.75 3.62
N ALA A 56 -27.68 28.69 2.31
CA ALA A 56 -29.03 28.61 1.74
C ALA A 56 -29.37 27.12 1.56
N ALA A 57 -30.61 26.75 1.92
CA ALA A 57 -31.15 25.40 1.77
C ALA A 57 -30.90 24.85 0.35
N PRO A 58 -30.63 23.54 0.18
CA PRO A 58 -30.30 23.00 -1.14
C PRO A 58 -31.51 23.14 -2.07
N PRO A 59 -31.37 23.80 -3.23
CA PRO A 59 -32.41 23.77 -4.25
C PRO A 59 -32.56 22.34 -4.77
N VAL A 60 -33.81 21.98 -5.06
CA VAL A 60 -34.19 20.73 -5.74
C VAL A 60 -33.31 20.58 -6.99
N LEU A 61 -32.47 19.55 -7.01
CA LEU A 61 -31.50 19.32 -8.09
C LEU A 61 -32.23 18.91 -9.39
N PRO A 62 -31.91 19.52 -10.54
CA PRO A 62 -32.51 19.16 -11.83
C PRO A 62 -32.12 17.76 -12.29
N SER A 63 -33.07 17.03 -12.87
CA SER A 63 -32.96 15.63 -13.33
C SER A 63 -32.10 15.40 -14.58
N HIS A 64 -31.46 16.42 -15.16
CA HIS A 64 -30.83 16.33 -16.48
C HIS A 64 -29.31 16.57 -16.51
N LEU A 65 -28.63 16.62 -15.36
CA LEU A 65 -27.17 16.54 -15.36
C LEU A 65 -26.81 15.06 -15.46
N GLY A 66 -26.28 14.64 -16.63
CA GLY A 66 -25.97 13.27 -17.05
C GLY A 66 -25.05 12.47 -16.11
N TRP A 67 -25.59 12.12 -14.94
CA TRP A 67 -25.04 11.21 -13.94
C TRP A 67 -25.81 9.88 -13.97
N GLU A 68 -26.24 9.45 -15.17
CA GLU A 68 -26.92 8.17 -15.40
C GLU A 68 -25.94 6.99 -15.26
N SER A 69 -25.40 6.80 -14.06
CA SER A 69 -25.15 5.44 -13.62
C SER A 69 -26.29 5.07 -12.70
N ASP A 70 -27.21 4.24 -13.20
CA ASP A 70 -28.27 3.62 -12.38
C ASP A 70 -27.69 3.01 -11.10
N GLY A 71 -26.43 2.55 -11.17
CA GLY A 71 -25.67 2.06 -10.02
C GLY A 71 -25.46 3.09 -8.89
N LEU A 72 -25.11 4.34 -9.21
CA LEU A 72 -24.84 5.35 -8.16
C LEU A 72 -26.15 5.84 -7.54
N THR A 73 -27.19 6.01 -8.36
CA THR A 73 -28.55 6.36 -7.90
C THR A 73 -29.12 5.26 -7.00
N ALA A 74 -28.94 3.98 -7.37
CA ALA A 74 -29.37 2.85 -6.54
C ALA A 74 -28.58 2.76 -5.21
N VAL A 75 -27.28 3.05 -5.21
CA VAL A 75 -26.46 3.06 -3.98
C VAL A 75 -26.92 4.17 -3.03
N LEU A 76 -27.21 5.38 -3.55
CA LEU A 76 -27.71 6.48 -2.75
C LEU A 76 -29.12 6.22 -2.22
N GLN A 77 -30.03 5.70 -3.05
CA GLN A 77 -31.38 5.32 -2.62
C GLN A 77 -31.34 4.22 -1.54
N ARG A 78 -30.46 3.23 -1.68
CA ARG A 78 -30.28 2.17 -0.67
C ARG A 78 -29.73 2.72 0.65
N ALA A 79 -28.82 3.70 0.60
CA ALA A 79 -28.30 4.36 1.79
C ALA A 79 -29.38 5.19 2.51
N ILE A 80 -30.29 5.83 1.75
CA ILE A 80 -31.42 6.59 2.30
C ILE A 80 -32.44 5.64 2.97
N LEU A 81 -32.81 4.55 2.30
CA LEU A 81 -33.74 3.55 2.86
C LEU A 81 -33.18 2.87 4.12
N GLN A 82 -31.89 2.55 4.14
CA GLN A 82 -31.24 1.97 5.32
C GLN A 82 -31.21 2.94 6.51
N ARG A 83 -31.17 4.26 6.26
CA ARG A 83 -31.27 5.28 7.31
C ARG A 83 -32.67 5.36 7.92
N ALA A 84 -33.71 5.17 7.11
CA ALA A 84 -35.10 5.20 7.57
C ALA A 84 -35.45 3.99 8.46
N VAL A 85 -34.95 2.80 8.13
CA VAL A 85 -35.23 1.56 8.90
C VAL A 85 -34.58 1.58 10.29
N VAL A 86 -33.44 2.23 10.45
CA VAL A 86 -32.74 2.34 11.76
C VAL A 86 -33.50 3.22 12.76
N GLN A 87 -34.42 4.07 12.29
CA GLN A 87 -35.17 4.99 13.17
C GLN A 87 -36.49 4.40 13.72
N GLN A 88 -36.92 3.20 13.30
CA GLN A 88 -38.26 2.69 13.62
C GLN A 88 -38.35 1.48 14.56
N THR A 89 -37.25 0.95 15.11
CA THR A 89 -37.33 -0.23 16.00
C THR A 89 -36.75 0.03 17.39
N VAL A 90 -37.61 0.54 18.29
CA VAL A 90 -37.46 0.36 19.74
C VAL A 90 -38.83 -0.01 20.32
N ALA A 91 -39.05 -1.30 20.57
CA ALA A 91 -40.06 -1.80 21.50
C ALA A 91 -39.50 -3.06 22.20
N PRO A 92 -39.56 -3.15 23.55
CA PRO A 92 -39.06 -4.31 24.28
C PRO A 92 -40.15 -5.39 24.46
N SER A 93 -39.76 -6.65 24.34
CA SER A 93 -40.60 -7.82 24.69
C SER A 93 -40.08 -8.49 25.96
N PRO A 94 -40.96 -8.91 26.90
CA PRO A 94 -40.57 -9.48 28.18
C PRO A 94 -40.31 -10.99 28.14
N ALA A 95 -39.73 -11.43 29.25
CA ALA A 95 -39.09 -12.71 29.56
C ALA A 95 -39.99 -13.95 29.52
N SER A 96 -39.35 -15.13 29.47
CA SER A 96 -39.90 -16.34 30.09
C SER A 96 -38.80 -17.28 30.59
N CYS A 97 -38.93 -17.62 31.87
CA CYS A 97 -38.21 -18.64 32.62
C CYS A 97 -38.60 -20.05 32.14
N LEU A 98 -37.74 -21.06 32.38
CA LEU A 98 -38.11 -22.30 33.07
C LEU A 98 -36.90 -23.21 33.32
N THR A 99 -36.93 -23.77 34.52
CA THR A 99 -36.06 -24.72 35.20
C THR A 99 -36.15 -26.14 34.64
N ALA A 100 -35.04 -26.90 34.66
CA ALA A 100 -35.08 -28.35 34.85
C ALA A 100 -33.76 -28.82 35.49
N ALA A 101 -33.89 -29.41 36.68
CA ALA A 101 -32.84 -30.05 37.45
C ALA A 101 -32.66 -31.51 36.99
N ALA A 102 -31.42 -31.95 36.80
CA ALA A 102 -31.08 -33.35 36.68
C ALA A 102 -29.81 -33.62 37.50
N THR A 103 -30.02 -34.31 38.62
CA THR A 103 -29.00 -34.76 39.57
C THR A 103 -28.27 -35.96 38.95
N ALA A 104 -27.03 -35.78 38.53
CA ALA A 104 -26.16 -36.87 38.07
C ALA A 104 -25.01 -37.09 39.08
N THR A 105 -24.91 -38.34 39.51
CA THR A 105 -23.99 -38.91 40.48
C THR A 105 -22.52 -38.62 40.14
N ARG A 106 -21.80 -38.03 41.11
CA ARG A 106 -20.36 -37.71 41.04
C ARG A 106 -19.51 -38.98 41.01
N GLN A 107 -18.88 -39.27 39.88
CA GLN A 107 -17.65 -40.06 39.83
C GLN A 107 -16.46 -39.09 39.91
N HIS A 108 -15.53 -39.34 40.83
CA HIS A 108 -14.28 -38.58 40.96
C HIS A 108 -13.41 -38.77 39.70
N PRO A 109 -13.15 -37.72 38.90
CA PRO A 109 -12.25 -37.83 37.77
C PRO A 109 -10.80 -37.91 38.26
N ALA A 110 -10.03 -38.81 37.66
CA ALA A 110 -8.59 -38.95 37.86
C ALA A 110 -7.86 -37.61 37.61
N PRO A 111 -6.72 -37.34 38.28
CA PRO A 111 -6.01 -36.08 38.18
C PRO A 111 -5.63 -35.79 36.73
N THR A 112 -6.32 -34.80 36.14
CA THR A 112 -6.09 -34.36 34.77
C THR A 112 -4.69 -33.74 34.68
N PRO A 113 -3.84 -34.12 33.70
CA PRO A 113 -2.52 -33.53 33.54
C PRO A 113 -2.64 -32.00 33.41
N PRO A 114 -1.69 -31.23 33.97
CA PRO A 114 -1.78 -29.77 34.00
C PRO A 114 -1.94 -29.24 32.58
N ALA A 115 -3.09 -28.59 32.33
CA ALA A 115 -3.38 -27.94 31.06
C ALA A 115 -2.22 -26.99 30.71
N LYS A 116 -1.49 -27.31 29.64
CA LYS A 116 -0.42 -26.47 29.09
C LYS A 116 -0.98 -25.07 28.90
N ALA A 117 -0.45 -24.10 29.63
CA ALA A 117 -0.85 -22.70 29.50
C ALA A 117 -0.74 -22.28 28.03
N SER A 118 -1.88 -22.00 27.39
CA SER A 118 -1.93 -21.64 25.98
C SER A 118 -1.29 -20.26 25.81
N THR A 119 -0.05 -20.22 25.35
CA THR A 119 0.64 -18.98 25.00
C THR A 119 -0.01 -18.41 23.74
N LEU A 120 -0.35 -17.11 23.78
CA LEU A 120 -0.93 -16.42 22.63
C LEU A 120 0.09 -16.36 21.48
N PRO A 121 -0.36 -16.50 20.21
CA PRO A 121 0.55 -16.51 19.08
C PRO A 121 1.20 -15.13 18.89
N THR A 122 2.53 -15.07 18.82
CA THR A 122 3.27 -13.79 18.69
C THR A 122 3.08 -13.09 17.33
N THR A 123 2.46 -13.75 16.36
CA THR A 123 2.32 -13.25 14.99
C THR A 123 0.88 -13.34 14.45
N VAL A 124 0.56 -12.46 13.50
CA VAL A 124 -0.73 -12.40 12.79
C VAL A 124 -0.49 -12.65 11.31
N LYS A 125 -1.33 -13.49 10.70
CA LYS A 125 -1.30 -13.73 9.26
C LYS A 125 -1.85 -12.52 8.49
N LEU A 126 -0.96 -11.83 7.77
CA LEU A 126 -1.29 -10.66 6.94
C LEU A 126 -1.23 -11.04 5.45
N TYR A 127 -2.19 -10.54 4.67
CA TYR A 127 -2.13 -10.61 3.21
C TYR A 127 -1.64 -9.26 2.67
N PRO A 128 -0.51 -9.21 1.92
CA PRO A 128 0.07 -7.95 1.50
C PRO A 128 -0.86 -7.09 0.65
N ASP A 129 -1.65 -7.69 -0.24
CA ASP A 129 -2.61 -6.95 -1.08
C ASP A 129 -3.68 -6.23 -0.23
N VAL A 130 -4.11 -6.84 0.88
CA VAL A 130 -5.03 -6.22 1.85
C VAL A 130 -4.34 -5.07 2.57
N ALA A 131 -3.08 -5.24 2.97
CA ALA A 131 -2.30 -4.19 3.63
C ALA A 131 -2.08 -2.98 2.71
N LEU A 132 -1.79 -3.21 1.43
CA LEU A 132 -1.71 -2.16 0.42
C LEU A 132 -3.07 -1.49 0.20
N GLY A 133 -4.16 -2.24 0.16
CA GLY A 133 -5.52 -1.70 0.12
C GLY A 133 -5.82 -0.76 1.30
N MET A 134 -5.38 -1.13 2.52
CA MET A 134 -5.49 -0.27 3.71
C MET A 134 -4.64 1.00 3.60
N LEU A 135 -3.47 0.95 2.96
CA LEU A 135 -2.63 2.13 2.74
C LEU A 135 -3.25 3.06 1.69
N ARG A 136 -3.72 2.50 0.58
CA ARG A 136 -4.34 3.24 -0.54
C ARG A 136 -5.61 3.97 -0.13
N THR A 137 -6.42 3.36 0.74
CA THR A 137 -7.66 3.95 1.27
C THR A 137 -7.45 4.75 2.56
N GLU A 138 -6.20 4.90 3.01
CA GLU A 138 -5.82 5.55 4.27
C GLU A 138 -6.39 4.91 5.56
N LEU A 139 -7.02 3.73 5.45
CA LEU A 139 -7.63 2.97 6.54
C LEU A 139 -6.65 2.08 7.33
N ALA A 140 -5.36 2.43 7.35
CA ALA A 140 -4.34 1.66 8.04
C ALA A 140 -4.56 1.57 9.57
N ALA A 141 -5.11 2.61 10.19
CA ALA A 141 -5.36 2.62 11.63
C ALA A 141 -6.54 1.70 12.04
N PRO A 142 -7.74 1.77 11.42
CA PRO A 142 -8.78 0.76 11.63
C PRO A 142 -8.33 -0.66 11.23
N GLY A 143 -7.58 -0.79 10.13
CA GLY A 143 -7.03 -2.08 9.69
C GLY A 143 -6.07 -2.71 10.72
N ARG A 144 -5.27 -1.91 11.42
CA ARG A 144 -4.44 -2.34 12.55
C ARG A 144 -5.28 -2.90 13.70
N ILE A 145 -6.39 -2.23 14.05
CA ILE A 145 -7.32 -2.72 15.08
C ILE A 145 -7.94 -4.05 14.65
N TRP A 146 -8.33 -4.20 13.39
CA TRP A 146 -8.88 -5.45 12.87
C TRP A 146 -7.90 -6.63 13.01
N LEU A 147 -6.62 -6.42 12.72
CA LEU A 147 -5.59 -7.45 12.89
C LEU A 147 -5.41 -7.85 14.36
N LEU A 148 -5.40 -6.88 15.27
CA LEU A 148 -5.31 -7.12 16.72
C LEU A 148 -6.55 -7.83 17.28
N LEU A 149 -7.75 -7.47 16.80
CA LEU A 149 -8.97 -8.17 17.17
C LEU A 149 -8.94 -9.62 16.66
N ARG A 150 -8.48 -9.87 15.42
CA ARG A 150 -8.32 -11.24 14.93
C ARG A 150 -7.29 -12.06 15.71
N HIS A 151 -6.27 -11.41 16.26
CA HIS A 151 -5.31 -12.05 17.15
C HIS A 151 -5.92 -12.42 18.51
N LEU A 152 -6.81 -11.58 19.05
CA LEU A 152 -7.53 -11.84 20.29
C LEU A 152 -8.59 -12.95 20.18
N ASP A 153 -9.14 -13.19 18.98
CA ASP A 153 -10.08 -14.27 18.70
C ASP A 153 -9.36 -15.61 18.47
N THR A 154 -8.79 -16.17 19.54
CA THR A 154 -8.04 -17.44 19.49
C THR A 154 -8.93 -18.64 19.17
N VAL A 155 -10.20 -18.59 19.54
CA VAL A 155 -11.18 -19.65 19.30
C VAL A 155 -11.70 -19.62 17.85
N GLY A 156 -11.68 -18.45 17.20
CA GLY A 156 -12.17 -18.28 15.84
C GLY A 156 -13.69 -18.10 15.77
N ASN A 157 -14.29 -17.51 16.80
CA ASN A 157 -15.73 -17.24 16.88
C ASN A 157 -16.19 -16.21 15.84
N GLY A 158 -15.27 -15.41 15.30
CA GLY A 158 -15.57 -14.33 14.37
C GLY A 158 -16.16 -13.09 15.03
N TRP A 159 -16.14 -12.99 16.36
CA TRP A 159 -16.60 -11.79 17.08
C TRP A 159 -15.86 -11.61 18.41
N ILE A 160 -15.81 -10.36 18.89
CA ILE A 160 -15.23 -9.98 20.19
C ILE A 160 -16.17 -9.01 20.91
N GLY A 161 -16.28 -9.14 22.23
CA GLY A 161 -17.04 -8.20 23.05
C GLY A 161 -16.38 -6.82 23.11
N VAL A 162 -17.15 -5.75 23.01
CA VAL A 162 -16.62 -4.37 23.07
C VAL A 162 -15.86 -4.10 24.38
N ALA A 163 -16.36 -4.65 25.51
CA ALA A 163 -15.68 -4.55 26.80
C ALA A 163 -14.31 -5.26 26.80
N GLN A 164 -14.20 -6.43 26.17
CA GLN A 164 -12.93 -7.15 26.01
C GLN A 164 -11.96 -6.37 25.12
N ALA A 165 -12.42 -5.84 23.98
CA ALA A 165 -11.62 -5.00 23.11
C ALA A 165 -11.10 -3.75 23.84
N ARG A 166 -11.96 -3.08 24.64
CA ARG A 166 -11.56 -1.95 25.49
C ARG A 166 -10.49 -2.36 26.51
N LYS A 167 -10.70 -3.49 27.20
CA LYS A 167 -9.75 -4.02 28.20
C LYS A 167 -8.37 -4.23 27.58
N GLN A 168 -8.32 -4.86 26.40
CA GLN A 168 -7.06 -5.27 25.78
C GLN A 168 -6.36 -4.16 24.97
N LEU A 169 -7.09 -3.27 24.31
CA LEU A 169 -6.52 -2.31 23.35
C LEU A 169 -6.42 -0.87 23.88
N ALA A 170 -7.16 -0.54 24.95
CA ALA A 170 -7.27 0.85 25.45
C ALA A 170 -6.82 1.08 26.89
N GLN A 171 -6.80 0.06 27.76
CA GLN A 171 -6.37 0.23 29.15
C GLN A 171 -4.85 0.47 29.23
N LYS A 172 -4.42 1.31 30.17
CA LYS A 172 -3.02 1.77 30.29
C LYS A 172 -2.01 0.63 30.48
N GLN A 173 -2.41 -0.42 31.20
CA GLN A 173 -1.58 -1.58 31.54
C GLN A 173 -1.76 -2.76 30.58
N ALA A 174 -2.59 -2.63 29.55
CA ALA A 174 -2.84 -3.74 28.64
C ALA A 174 -1.64 -3.94 27.70
N PRO A 175 -1.20 -5.20 27.47
CA PRO A 175 -0.03 -5.48 26.64
C PRO A 175 -0.24 -5.11 25.17
N LEU A 176 -1.50 -5.09 24.70
CA LEU A 176 -1.88 -4.73 23.33
C LEU A 176 -2.38 -3.29 23.22
N ARG A 177 -2.08 -2.44 24.20
CA ARG A 177 -2.53 -1.05 24.21
C ARG A 177 -1.98 -0.30 22.99
N VAL A 178 -2.87 0.33 22.23
CA VAL A 178 -2.52 1.12 21.04
C VAL A 178 -3.01 2.55 21.08
N CYS A 179 -4.12 2.83 21.78
CA CYS A 179 -4.70 4.18 21.86
C CYS A 179 -5.64 4.29 23.08
N GLY A 180 -6.15 5.49 23.38
CA GLY A 180 -7.17 5.67 24.43
C GLY A 180 -8.57 5.23 23.98
N TRP A 181 -9.49 5.05 24.93
CA TRP A 181 -10.85 4.56 24.65
C TRP A 181 -11.63 5.44 23.66
N ARG A 182 -11.51 6.78 23.77
CA ARG A 182 -12.14 7.72 22.82
C ARG A 182 -11.67 7.46 21.40
N GLN A 183 -10.35 7.35 21.20
CA GLN A 183 -9.78 7.07 19.88
C GLN A 183 -10.17 5.68 19.38
N LEU A 184 -10.21 4.67 20.26
CA LEU A 184 -10.64 3.33 19.89
C LEU A 184 -12.09 3.35 19.38
N ARG A 185 -13.01 4.08 20.03
CA ARG A 185 -14.38 4.24 19.53
C ARG A 185 -14.44 4.88 18.15
N ASN A 186 -13.70 5.97 17.93
CA ASN A 186 -13.65 6.62 16.62
C ASN A 186 -13.11 5.67 15.54
N LEU A 187 -12.06 4.89 15.84
CA LEU A 187 -11.51 3.90 14.91
C LEU A 187 -12.50 2.75 14.66
N LEU A 188 -13.23 2.34 15.69
CA LEU A 188 -14.27 1.32 15.60
C LEU A 188 -15.43 1.76 14.70
N GLU A 189 -15.84 3.01 14.79
CA GLU A 189 -16.84 3.61 13.92
C GLU A 189 -16.35 3.71 12.48
N GLN A 190 -15.13 4.25 12.26
CA GLN A 190 -14.51 4.37 10.94
C GLN A 190 -14.36 3.03 10.21
N GLY A 191 -14.06 1.95 10.94
CA GLY A 191 -13.91 0.62 10.35
C GLY A 191 -15.21 -0.19 10.24
N ASN A 192 -16.33 0.33 10.73
CA ASN A 192 -17.63 -0.35 10.66
C ASN A 192 -18.09 -0.49 9.20
N GLY A 193 -18.59 -1.67 8.83
CA GLY A 193 -18.95 -2.00 7.45
C GLY A 193 -17.78 -2.44 6.57
N ILE A 194 -16.52 -2.12 6.93
CA ILE A 194 -15.33 -2.50 6.16
C ILE A 194 -14.64 -3.69 6.83
N PHE A 195 -14.20 -3.52 8.08
CA PHE A 195 -13.42 -4.51 8.83
C PHE A 195 -14.28 -5.36 9.77
N TRP A 196 -15.40 -4.81 10.24
CA TRP A 196 -16.31 -5.47 11.16
C TRP A 196 -17.72 -4.90 11.03
N GLN A 197 -18.67 -5.49 11.76
CA GLN A 197 -19.98 -4.92 12.06
C GLN A 197 -20.16 -4.82 13.56
N GLN A 198 -20.64 -3.68 14.05
CA GLN A 198 -20.93 -3.48 15.46
C GLN A 198 -22.41 -3.70 15.77
N GLY A 199 -22.72 -4.40 16.86
CA GLY A 199 -24.10 -4.59 17.33
C GLY A 199 -24.16 -5.39 18.63
N ASN A 200 -25.15 -5.11 19.48
CA ASN A 200 -25.41 -5.83 20.74
C ASN A 200 -24.17 -5.96 21.66
N GLY A 201 -23.35 -4.91 21.74
CA GLY A 201 -22.11 -4.92 22.53
C GLY A 201 -21.01 -5.85 22.00
N ARG A 202 -21.15 -6.36 20.77
CA ARG A 202 -20.18 -7.23 20.08
C ARG A 202 -19.67 -6.58 18.80
N ILE A 203 -18.46 -6.98 18.42
CA ILE A 203 -17.76 -6.57 17.20
C ILE A 203 -17.60 -7.83 16.35
N TRP A 204 -18.41 -7.97 15.29
CA TRP A 204 -18.38 -9.09 14.36
C TRP A 204 -17.32 -8.86 13.29
N LEU A 205 -16.26 -9.66 13.31
CA LEU A 205 -15.12 -9.50 12.42
C LEU A 205 -15.46 -9.99 11.01
N ARG A 206 -15.18 -9.16 10.00
CA ARG A 206 -15.32 -9.58 8.60
C ARG A 206 -14.17 -10.51 8.20
N SER A 207 -14.48 -11.48 7.34
CA SER A 207 -13.50 -12.37 6.75
C SER A 207 -12.51 -11.58 5.88
N VAL A 208 -11.31 -12.13 5.69
CA VAL A 208 -10.27 -11.51 4.84
C VAL A 208 -10.80 -11.18 3.45
N VAL A 209 -11.62 -12.07 2.88
CA VAL A 209 -12.24 -11.91 1.56
C VAL A 209 -13.16 -10.69 1.55
N LYS A 210 -14.07 -10.57 2.52
CA LYS A 210 -14.99 -9.42 2.63
C LYS A 210 -14.23 -8.10 2.83
N VAL A 211 -13.15 -8.13 3.61
CA VAL A 211 -12.28 -6.96 3.82
C VAL A 211 -11.54 -6.59 2.53
N ALA A 212 -10.96 -7.56 1.81
CA ALA A 212 -10.31 -7.33 0.53
C ALA A 212 -11.29 -6.69 -0.48
N ALA A 213 -12.50 -7.25 -0.62
CA ALA A 213 -13.53 -6.70 -1.49
C ALA A 213 -13.88 -5.25 -1.11
N ALA A 214 -14.08 -4.97 0.18
CA ALA A 214 -14.38 -3.61 0.67
C ALA A 214 -13.24 -2.60 0.44
N LEU A 215 -11.99 -3.07 0.32
CA LEU A 215 -10.82 -2.23 0.01
C LEU A 215 -10.54 -2.11 -1.51
N GLY A 216 -11.41 -2.67 -2.36
CA GLY A 216 -11.21 -2.70 -3.81
C GLY A 216 -10.02 -3.58 -4.22
N VAL A 217 -9.80 -4.68 -3.51
CA VAL A 217 -8.79 -5.69 -3.83
C VAL A 217 -9.47 -6.86 -4.53
N TRP A 218 -9.27 -6.92 -5.85
CA TRP A 218 -9.86 -7.90 -6.75
C TRP A 218 -9.31 -9.32 -6.56
N ARG A 219 -8.02 -9.42 -6.20
CA ARG A 219 -7.31 -10.69 -6.06
C ARG A 219 -6.12 -10.53 -5.12
N LEU A 220 -5.85 -11.59 -4.35
CA LEU A 220 -4.67 -11.72 -3.51
C LEU A 220 -3.55 -12.37 -4.34
N HIS A 221 -2.55 -11.60 -4.74
CA HIS A 221 -1.41 -12.04 -5.59
C HIS A 221 -0.23 -12.51 -4.74
N SER A 222 0.11 -11.76 -3.70
CA SER A 222 1.29 -12.00 -2.88
C SER A 222 1.09 -13.15 -1.89
N ARG A 223 2.19 -13.81 -1.48
CA ARG A 223 2.12 -14.78 -0.38
C ARG A 223 1.70 -14.06 0.91
N PRO A 224 0.88 -14.68 1.77
CA PRO A 224 0.65 -14.12 3.09
C PRO A 224 1.98 -14.12 3.87
N VAL A 225 2.09 -13.23 4.86
CA VAL A 225 3.28 -13.08 5.71
C VAL A 225 2.88 -13.10 7.18
N ALA A 226 3.81 -13.49 8.06
CA ALA A 226 3.66 -13.38 9.50
C ALA A 226 4.10 -12.00 9.96
N LEU A 227 3.16 -11.19 10.42
CA LEU A 227 3.42 -9.89 11.01
C LEU A 227 3.46 -10.02 12.54
N SER A 228 4.53 -9.56 13.18
CA SER A 228 4.62 -9.57 14.65
C SER A 228 3.55 -8.69 15.30
N VAL A 229 2.93 -9.16 16.37
CA VAL A 229 2.00 -8.37 17.18
C VAL A 229 2.71 -7.16 17.80
N SER A 230 3.99 -7.29 18.14
CA SER A 230 4.79 -6.17 18.66
C SER A 230 4.95 -5.02 17.67
N VAL A 231 4.89 -5.29 16.36
CA VAL A 231 4.88 -4.24 15.34
C VAL A 231 3.54 -3.53 15.30
N LEU A 232 2.43 -4.26 15.49
CA LEU A 232 1.08 -3.69 15.50
C LEU A 232 0.82 -2.79 16.73
N THR A 233 1.59 -2.94 17.80
CA THR A 233 1.50 -2.08 18.99
C THR A 233 2.38 -0.82 18.92
N GLN A 234 3.25 -0.71 17.90
CA GLN A 234 4.10 0.46 17.70
C GLN A 234 3.32 1.66 17.11
N GLY A 235 4.03 2.79 16.96
CA GLY A 235 3.50 4.01 16.36
C GLY A 235 2.99 3.79 14.92
N MET A 236 1.98 4.57 14.52
CA MET A 236 1.28 4.35 13.25
C MET A 236 2.19 4.46 12.01
N GLY A 237 3.23 5.30 12.06
CA GLY A 237 4.24 5.39 10.99
C GLY A 237 4.97 4.06 10.77
N GLN A 238 5.37 3.39 11.86
CA GLN A 238 6.02 2.09 11.83
C GLN A 238 5.09 1.00 11.31
N VAL A 239 3.83 1.01 11.74
CA VAL A 239 2.81 0.07 11.22
C VAL A 239 2.60 0.25 9.72
N ARG A 240 2.48 1.49 9.22
CA ARG A 240 2.37 1.79 7.78
C ARG A 240 3.60 1.30 7.01
N ALA A 241 4.80 1.50 7.57
CA ALA A 241 6.03 1.01 6.98
C ALA A 241 6.04 -0.52 6.84
N HIS A 242 5.57 -1.25 7.87
CA HIS A 242 5.48 -2.71 7.81
C HIS A 242 4.33 -3.21 6.91
N PHE A 243 3.23 -2.48 6.80
CA PHE A 243 2.19 -2.79 5.80
C PHE A 243 2.76 -2.69 4.39
N TYR A 244 3.56 -1.66 4.09
CA TYR A 244 4.29 -1.54 2.84
C TYR A 244 5.33 -2.67 2.68
N ALA A 245 6.15 -2.92 3.70
CA ALA A 245 7.20 -3.94 3.66
C ALA A 245 6.66 -5.37 3.48
N SER A 246 5.42 -5.63 3.89
CA SER A 246 4.75 -6.92 3.67
C SER A 246 4.66 -7.29 2.18
N PHE A 247 4.60 -6.30 1.28
CA PHE A 247 4.64 -6.52 -0.17
C PHE A 247 5.95 -7.18 -0.60
N HIS A 248 7.09 -6.66 -0.15
CA HIS A 248 8.41 -7.21 -0.48
C HIS A 248 8.59 -8.62 0.08
N SER A 249 8.17 -8.86 1.32
CA SER A 249 8.19 -10.20 1.93
C SER A 249 7.29 -11.21 1.22
N GLY A 250 6.10 -10.78 0.76
CA GLY A 250 5.15 -11.66 0.09
C GLY A 250 5.47 -11.93 -1.39
N ARG A 251 6.38 -11.14 -1.98
CA ARG A 251 6.81 -11.27 -3.38
C ARG A 251 7.89 -12.32 -3.57
N ASN A 252 8.70 -12.59 -2.54
CA ASN A 252 9.78 -13.56 -2.62
C ASN A 252 9.26 -14.93 -3.05
N ARG A 253 9.71 -15.36 -4.23
CA ARG A 253 9.74 -16.77 -4.61
C ARG A 253 10.84 -17.45 -3.78
N ASP A 254 10.81 -18.78 -3.70
CA ASP A 254 11.61 -19.58 -2.75
C ASP A 254 13.14 -19.46 -2.89
N THR A 255 13.69 -18.52 -3.67
CA THR A 255 15.15 -18.37 -3.80
C THR A 255 15.63 -16.93 -3.97
N ASP A 256 15.05 -16.10 -4.85
CA ASP A 256 15.51 -14.71 -5.04
C ASP A 256 14.37 -13.72 -5.37
N PRO A 257 14.38 -12.48 -4.84
CA PRO A 257 13.46 -11.42 -5.26
C PRO A 257 13.73 -11.01 -6.72
N SER A 258 12.70 -10.97 -7.56
CA SER A 258 12.85 -10.39 -8.91
C SER A 258 13.13 -8.88 -8.81
N PRO A 259 14.03 -8.29 -9.61
CA PRO A 259 14.21 -6.84 -9.65
C PRO A 259 12.90 -6.07 -9.90
N ILE A 260 12.73 -4.89 -9.31
CA ILE A 260 11.55 -4.02 -9.56
C ILE A 260 11.90 -2.54 -9.49
N ALA A 261 11.39 -1.79 -10.46
CA ALA A 261 11.65 -0.35 -10.57
C ALA A 261 10.82 0.40 -9.54
N ARG A 262 11.35 1.52 -9.05
CA ARG A 262 10.67 2.37 -8.06
C ARG A 262 9.38 3.00 -8.59
N ALA A 263 9.35 3.36 -9.87
CA ALA A 263 8.14 3.82 -10.55
C ALA A 263 7.05 2.75 -10.54
N THR A 264 7.39 1.51 -10.92
CA THR A 264 6.48 0.36 -10.84
C THR A 264 6.02 0.09 -9.41
N LEU A 265 6.89 0.23 -8.39
CA LEU A 265 6.48 0.13 -6.99
C LEU A 265 5.46 1.20 -6.63
N GLN A 266 5.60 2.43 -7.14
CA GLN A 266 4.64 3.51 -6.89
C GLN A 266 3.29 3.20 -7.52
N GLU A 267 3.26 2.69 -8.75
CA GLU A 267 2.02 2.27 -9.42
C GLU A 267 1.29 1.16 -8.65
N ILE A 268 2.03 0.13 -8.22
CA ILE A 268 1.44 -1.03 -7.53
C ILE A 268 1.00 -0.69 -6.10
N THR A 269 1.85 0.02 -5.34
CA THR A 269 1.60 0.27 -3.92
C THR A 269 0.85 1.58 -3.66
N CYS A 270 0.73 2.44 -4.67
CA CYS A 270 0.26 3.82 -4.55
C CYS A 270 1.07 4.69 -3.56
N VAL A 271 2.27 4.25 -3.16
CA VAL A 271 3.14 5.00 -2.22
C VAL A 271 4.17 5.79 -3.00
N HIS A 272 4.27 7.10 -2.74
CA HIS A 272 5.25 7.98 -3.38
C HIS A 272 6.72 7.56 -3.10
N PRO A 273 7.66 7.66 -4.07
CA PRO A 273 9.06 7.22 -3.94
C PRO A 273 9.80 7.72 -2.69
N ARG A 274 9.56 8.97 -2.28
CA ARG A 274 10.13 9.52 -1.03
C ARG A 274 9.62 8.79 0.21
N THR A 275 8.32 8.49 0.24
CA THR A 275 7.68 7.75 1.34
C THR A 275 8.11 6.29 1.34
N GLN A 276 8.26 5.68 0.16
CA GLN A 276 8.80 4.32 0.04
C GLN A 276 10.17 4.21 0.70
N ARG A 277 11.12 5.11 0.40
CA ARG A 277 12.46 5.11 1.05
C ARG A 277 12.36 5.21 2.57
N ARG A 278 11.47 6.06 3.08
CA ARG A 278 11.24 6.20 4.53
C ARG A 278 10.69 4.90 5.14
N TYR A 279 9.72 4.28 4.48
CA TYR A 279 9.13 3.01 4.93
C TYR A 279 10.12 1.85 4.86
N GLU A 280 10.92 1.77 3.79
CA GLU A 280 12.00 0.80 3.64
C GLU A 280 12.98 0.89 4.80
N ALA A 281 13.45 2.10 5.14
CA ALA A 281 14.35 2.32 6.26
C ALA A 281 13.70 1.95 7.61
N GLN A 282 12.47 2.40 7.85
CA GLN A 282 11.74 2.12 9.10
C GLN A 282 11.48 0.63 9.32
N ALA A 283 11.04 -0.08 8.29
CA ALA A 283 10.75 -1.51 8.37
C ALA A 283 11.99 -2.39 8.17
N ARG A 284 13.17 -1.80 7.92
CA ARG A 284 14.42 -2.51 7.62
C ARG A 284 14.31 -3.44 6.41
N VAL A 285 13.66 -2.97 5.34
CA VAL A 285 13.67 -3.66 4.05
C VAL A 285 15.08 -3.61 3.50
N GLN A 286 15.66 -4.78 3.22
CA GLN A 286 16.97 -4.87 2.60
C GLN A 286 16.84 -4.53 1.12
N ARG A 287 17.68 -3.60 0.66
CA ARG A 287 17.73 -3.18 -0.74
C ARG A 287 19.06 -3.59 -1.32
N GLN A 288 19.00 -4.21 -2.49
CA GLN A 288 20.18 -4.56 -3.27
C GLN A 288 20.14 -3.83 -4.61
N HIS A 289 21.23 -3.14 -4.90
CA HIS A 289 21.40 -2.41 -6.14
C HIS A 289 21.89 -3.36 -7.23
N ASN A 290 21.28 -3.23 -8.40
CA ASN A 290 21.64 -4.00 -9.57
C ASN A 290 22.20 -3.06 -10.62
N TYR A 291 23.27 -3.48 -11.27
CA TYR A 291 23.88 -2.76 -12.38
C TYR A 291 24.06 -3.73 -13.54
N ALA A 292 23.87 -3.23 -14.75
CA ALA A 292 24.29 -3.94 -15.95
C ALA A 292 25.62 -3.35 -16.41
N LEU A 293 26.49 -4.22 -16.90
CA LEU A 293 27.72 -3.82 -17.58
C LEU A 293 27.50 -3.99 -19.08
N GLY A 294 27.85 -2.97 -19.83
CA GLY A 294 27.89 -2.97 -21.27
C GLY A 294 29.30 -3.15 -21.80
N GLN A 295 29.51 -2.66 -23.02
CA GLN A 295 30.79 -2.75 -23.72
C GLN A 295 31.88 -1.90 -23.02
N ARG A 296 33.14 -2.27 -23.29
CA ARG A 296 34.31 -1.47 -22.87
C ARG A 296 34.18 -0.06 -23.47
N VAL A 297 34.56 0.95 -22.69
CA VAL A 297 34.48 2.35 -23.10
C VAL A 297 35.32 2.58 -24.36
N ASN A 298 34.65 3.04 -25.43
CA ASN A 298 35.22 3.49 -26.68
C ASN A 298 34.52 4.81 -27.08
N ALA A 299 35.27 5.76 -27.64
CA ALA A 299 34.79 7.09 -28.04
C ALA A 299 33.65 7.01 -29.07
N GLU A 300 33.67 6.00 -29.96
CA GLU A 300 32.61 5.81 -30.97
C GLU A 300 31.32 5.27 -30.36
N ALA A 301 31.42 4.37 -29.37
CA ALA A 301 30.28 3.71 -28.73
C ALA A 301 29.55 4.62 -27.72
N ASP A 302 30.20 5.69 -27.25
CA ASP A 302 29.67 6.57 -26.19
C ASP A 302 28.31 7.17 -26.56
N LYS A 303 28.20 7.73 -27.77
CA LYS A 303 26.96 8.36 -28.25
C LYS A 303 25.83 7.35 -28.37
N GLN A 304 26.12 6.14 -28.85
CA GLN A 304 25.12 5.09 -29.02
C GLN A 304 24.61 4.58 -27.67
N GLN A 305 25.51 4.36 -26.71
CA GLN A 305 25.17 3.92 -25.36
C GLN A 305 24.39 5.00 -24.60
N ALA A 306 24.80 6.27 -24.71
CA ALA A 306 24.10 7.39 -24.11
C ALA A 306 22.69 7.57 -24.69
N TRP A 307 22.51 7.32 -25.99
CA TRP A 307 21.18 7.34 -26.62
C TRP A 307 20.28 6.19 -26.11
N GLN A 308 20.83 4.98 -26.00
CA GLN A 308 20.07 3.80 -25.59
C GLN A 308 19.66 3.81 -24.11
N HIS A 309 20.53 4.28 -23.23
CA HIS A 309 20.33 4.18 -21.77
C HIS A 309 20.07 5.53 -21.09
N GLY A 310 20.29 6.63 -21.78
CA GLY A 310 20.05 7.98 -21.28
C GLY A 310 20.94 8.33 -20.09
N HIS A 311 20.39 9.12 -19.16
CA HIS A 311 21.11 9.62 -17.97
C HIS A 311 21.51 8.55 -16.94
N ALA A 312 21.08 7.29 -17.11
CA ALA A 312 21.44 6.21 -16.20
C ALA A 312 22.83 5.60 -16.48
N LEU A 313 23.46 6.00 -17.59
CA LEU A 313 24.77 5.54 -18.02
C LEU A 313 25.89 6.19 -17.19
N PHE A 314 26.85 5.39 -16.75
CA PHE A 314 28.08 5.84 -16.09
C PHE A 314 29.25 4.92 -16.46
N GLN A 315 30.48 5.38 -16.23
CA GLN A 315 31.68 4.57 -16.47
C GLN A 315 32.06 3.79 -15.21
N PHE A 316 32.32 2.49 -15.35
CA PHE A 316 32.74 1.59 -14.28
C PHE A 316 34.16 1.09 -14.56
N VAL A 317 35.08 1.30 -13.62
CA VAL A 317 36.47 0.81 -13.72
C VAL A 317 36.59 -0.52 -12.99
N ASP A 318 36.90 -1.58 -13.73
CA ASP A 318 37.12 -2.92 -13.21
C ASP A 318 38.56 -3.07 -12.70
N ALA A 319 38.84 -2.51 -11.53
CA ALA A 319 40.19 -2.51 -10.95
C ALA A 319 40.77 -3.92 -10.72
N ALA A 320 39.92 -4.93 -10.53
CA ALA A 320 40.33 -6.30 -10.23
C ALA A 320 40.40 -7.21 -11.46
N GLY A 321 39.84 -6.79 -12.60
CA GLY A 321 39.83 -7.58 -13.83
C GLY A 321 38.87 -8.77 -13.79
N TYR A 322 37.72 -8.62 -13.12
CA TYR A 322 36.71 -9.68 -13.06
C TYR A 322 35.97 -9.89 -14.38
N GLN A 323 35.81 -8.82 -15.16
CA GLN A 323 35.05 -8.80 -16.42
C GLN A 323 35.96 -8.77 -17.65
N GLY A 324 37.23 -8.42 -17.45
CA GLY A 324 38.27 -8.42 -18.48
C GLY A 324 39.61 -8.00 -17.90
N PRO A 325 40.48 -7.28 -18.64
CA PRO A 325 41.78 -6.90 -18.10
C PRO A 325 41.62 -5.92 -16.92
N ALA A 326 42.42 -6.11 -15.87
CA ALA A 326 42.42 -5.25 -14.70
C ALA A 326 42.67 -3.78 -15.09
N GLY A 327 41.84 -2.88 -14.57
CA GLY A 327 41.84 -1.45 -14.89
C GLY A 327 41.03 -1.08 -16.14
N ALA A 328 40.41 -2.05 -16.84
CA ALA A 328 39.53 -1.73 -17.96
C ALA A 328 38.29 -0.94 -17.49
N THR A 329 37.84 0.00 -18.33
CA THR A 329 36.64 0.80 -18.07
C THR A 329 35.50 0.34 -18.98
N TYR A 330 34.33 0.12 -18.40
CA TYR A 330 33.11 -0.32 -19.07
C TYR A 330 32.00 0.71 -18.93
N TYR A 331 31.09 0.76 -19.88
CA TYR A 331 29.82 1.42 -19.67
C TYR A 331 28.97 0.60 -18.71
N ALA A 332 28.30 1.26 -17.77
CA ALA A 332 27.41 0.62 -16.81
C ALA A 332 26.15 1.45 -16.64
N TRP A 333 25.03 0.80 -16.31
CA TRP A 333 23.79 1.49 -15.98
C TRP A 333 23.04 0.82 -14.85
N GLN A 334 22.27 1.61 -14.10
CA GLN A 334 21.47 1.10 -13.01
C GLN A 334 20.25 0.32 -13.51
N LEU A 335 20.14 -0.93 -13.07
CA LEU A 335 18.96 -1.75 -13.25
C LEU A 335 17.98 -1.55 -12.08
N PRO A 336 16.71 -1.99 -12.24
CA PRO A 336 15.78 -2.07 -11.12
C PRO A 336 16.39 -2.77 -9.90
N ASN A 337 16.13 -2.26 -8.69
CA ASN A 337 16.70 -2.84 -7.47
C ASN A 337 15.97 -4.12 -7.06
N GLN A 338 16.65 -4.95 -6.29
CA GLN A 338 16.03 -6.03 -5.53
C GLN A 338 15.68 -5.54 -4.12
N TYR A 339 14.58 -6.08 -3.59
CA TYR A 339 14.06 -5.73 -2.28
C TYR A 339 13.66 -7.01 -1.55
N VAL A 340 14.19 -7.19 -0.34
CA VAL A 340 13.86 -8.30 0.57
C VAL A 340 13.18 -7.72 1.80
N GLY A 341 11.92 -8.10 2.03
CA GLY A 341 11.17 -7.65 3.18
C GLY A 341 11.50 -8.45 4.45
N PRO A 342 11.27 -7.88 5.65
CA PRO A 342 11.69 -8.46 6.94
C PRO A 342 10.76 -9.58 7.46
N HIS A 343 9.60 -9.79 6.84
CA HIS A 343 8.58 -10.71 7.34
C HIS A 343 8.73 -12.12 6.77
N GLN A 344 8.49 -13.12 7.62
CA GLN A 344 8.50 -14.52 7.21
C GLN A 344 7.28 -14.83 6.32
N PRO A 345 7.48 -15.38 5.11
CA PRO A 345 6.38 -15.86 4.27
C PRO A 345 5.59 -16.97 4.96
N GLN A 346 4.28 -17.00 4.70
CA GLN A 346 3.33 -17.97 5.23
C GLN A 346 2.73 -18.82 4.09
N PRO A 347 2.22 -20.03 4.38
CA PRO A 347 1.65 -20.91 3.35
C PRO A 347 0.37 -20.34 2.73
N ARG A 348 0.20 -20.62 1.43
CA ARG A 348 -0.91 -20.14 0.57
C ARG A 348 -2.22 -20.92 0.69
N SER A 349 -2.32 -21.91 1.58
CA SER A 349 -3.40 -22.93 1.58
C SER A 349 -4.82 -22.41 1.30
N ARG A 350 -5.25 -21.33 1.98
CA ARG A 350 -6.60 -20.74 1.79
C ARG A 350 -6.70 -19.66 0.72
N GLN A 351 -5.59 -19.22 0.14
CA GLN A 351 -5.55 -18.12 -0.83
C GLN A 351 -6.29 -18.46 -2.13
N LYS A 352 -6.20 -19.70 -2.62
CA LYS A 352 -6.94 -20.15 -3.82
C LYS A 352 -8.45 -20.05 -3.60
N ARG A 353 -8.93 -20.47 -2.43
CA ARG A 353 -10.35 -20.35 -2.05
C ARG A 353 -10.76 -18.89 -1.92
N HIS A 354 -9.98 -18.07 -1.22
CA HIS A 354 -10.25 -16.64 -1.08
C HIS A 354 -10.36 -15.93 -2.43
N ASN A 355 -9.47 -16.25 -3.38
CA ASN A 355 -9.51 -15.66 -4.72
C ASN A 355 -10.73 -16.10 -5.52
N ARG A 356 -11.25 -17.33 -5.33
CA ARG A 356 -12.53 -17.75 -5.94
C ARG A 356 -13.68 -16.93 -5.37
N GLU A 357 -13.77 -16.85 -4.04
CA GLU A 357 -14.82 -16.07 -3.37
C GLU A 357 -14.75 -14.56 -3.73
N LEU A 358 -13.56 -13.98 -3.92
CA LEU A 358 -13.41 -12.60 -4.39
C LEU A 358 -13.94 -12.40 -5.81
N VAL A 359 -13.65 -13.33 -6.71
CA VAL A 359 -14.16 -13.28 -8.10
C VAL A 359 -15.68 -13.39 -8.09
N ASP A 360 -16.25 -14.25 -7.26
CA ASP A 360 -17.70 -14.43 -7.15
C ASP A 360 -18.39 -13.18 -6.59
N LEU A 361 -17.85 -12.60 -5.51
CA LEU A 361 -18.37 -11.35 -4.92
C LEU A 361 -18.34 -10.19 -5.91
N LEU A 362 -17.31 -10.13 -6.76
CA LEU A 362 -17.20 -9.09 -7.77
C LEU A 362 -18.18 -9.30 -8.93
N ARG A 363 -18.30 -10.55 -9.41
CA ARG A 363 -19.21 -10.91 -10.51
C ARG A 363 -20.67 -10.72 -10.13
N GLN A 364 -21.04 -10.99 -8.89
CA GLN A 364 -22.40 -10.74 -8.38
C GLN A 364 -22.80 -9.26 -8.42
N GLY A 365 -21.85 -8.32 -8.55
CA GLY A 365 -22.12 -6.89 -8.71
C GLY A 365 -21.92 -6.32 -10.12
N THR A 366 -21.33 -7.07 -11.06
CA THR A 366 -20.89 -6.52 -12.36
C THR A 366 -21.20 -7.50 -13.49
N MET A 367 -22.38 -7.38 -14.11
CA MET A 367 -22.69 -8.03 -15.39
C MET A 367 -22.09 -7.20 -16.53
N GLY A 368 -20.77 -7.29 -16.74
CA GLY A 368 -20.10 -6.56 -17.82
C GLY A 368 -18.77 -7.20 -18.20
N ASN A 369 -18.75 -7.94 -19.31
CA ASN A 369 -17.56 -8.59 -19.85
C ASN A 369 -16.68 -7.59 -20.63
N SER A 370 -15.87 -6.78 -19.95
CA SER A 370 -14.78 -6.06 -20.62
C SER A 370 -13.51 -6.91 -20.61
N LYS A 371 -13.16 -7.49 -21.76
CA LYS A 371 -11.82 -8.07 -21.99
C LYS A 371 -10.85 -6.93 -22.27
N GLU A 372 -10.06 -6.53 -21.29
CA GLU A 372 -8.96 -5.60 -21.53
C GLU A 372 -7.81 -6.30 -22.26
N THR A 373 -7.58 -5.85 -23.49
CA THR A 373 -6.43 -6.21 -24.32
C THR A 373 -5.23 -5.39 -23.83
N SER A 374 -4.31 -5.99 -23.05
CA SER A 374 -3.08 -5.32 -22.63
C SER A 374 -2.16 -5.12 -23.83
N THR A 375 -1.82 -3.86 -24.14
CA THR A 375 -0.82 -3.51 -25.17
C THR A 375 0.57 -4.06 -24.81
N PRO A 376 1.35 -4.56 -25.78
CA PRO A 376 2.67 -5.12 -25.53
C PRO A 376 3.71 -4.00 -25.31
N PHE A 377 3.87 -3.57 -24.05
CA PHE A 377 5.06 -2.80 -23.67
C PHE A 377 6.31 -3.67 -23.85
N ARG A 378 7.42 -3.08 -24.35
CA ARG A 378 8.75 -3.72 -24.35
C ARG A 378 9.10 -4.12 -22.91
N GLN A 379 8.97 -5.41 -22.61
CA GLN A 379 9.17 -5.92 -21.25
C GLN A 379 10.62 -6.38 -21.08
N LYS A 380 11.40 -5.64 -20.28
CA LYS A 380 12.65 -6.12 -19.70
C LYS A 380 12.36 -7.36 -18.87
N ARG A 381 13.00 -8.49 -19.19
CA ARG A 381 12.80 -9.76 -18.47
C ARG A 381 14.07 -10.14 -17.72
N PHE A 382 13.91 -10.38 -16.42
CA PHE A 382 14.99 -10.80 -15.53
C PHE A 382 14.87 -12.29 -15.26
N TYR A 383 15.94 -13.03 -15.51
CA TYR A 383 16.02 -14.48 -15.32
C TYR A 383 16.99 -14.82 -14.21
N ARG A 384 16.77 -15.95 -13.56
CA ARG A 384 17.64 -16.44 -12.49
C ARG A 384 18.94 -17.06 -13.02
N GLN A 385 18.88 -17.68 -14.21
CA GLN A 385 19.98 -18.45 -14.79
C GLN A 385 20.12 -18.09 -16.25
N GLY A 386 21.36 -18.05 -16.75
CA GLY A 386 21.67 -17.79 -18.16
C GLY A 386 21.00 -18.78 -19.11
N SER A 387 20.84 -20.05 -18.73
CA SER A 387 20.15 -21.05 -19.55
C SER A 387 18.66 -20.73 -19.78
N ALA A 388 17.97 -20.20 -18.76
CA ALA A 388 16.58 -19.79 -18.88
C ALA A 388 16.43 -18.49 -19.70
N ALA A 389 17.40 -17.58 -19.56
CA ALA A 389 17.52 -16.39 -20.38
C ALA A 389 17.74 -16.74 -21.86
N ALA A 390 18.70 -17.60 -22.18
CA ALA A 390 18.98 -18.05 -23.55
C ALA A 390 17.75 -18.70 -24.21
N LYS A 391 17.02 -19.55 -23.48
CA LYS A 391 15.76 -20.14 -23.98
C LYS A 391 14.69 -19.08 -24.30
N ALA A 392 14.67 -17.98 -23.57
CA ALA A 392 13.73 -16.89 -23.81
C ALA A 392 14.19 -15.95 -24.94
N ALA A 393 15.50 -15.80 -25.13
CA ALA A 393 16.11 -15.05 -26.23
C ALA A 393 15.63 -15.60 -27.57
N ASN A 394 15.68 -16.93 -27.72
CA ASN A 394 15.21 -17.64 -28.91
C ASN A 394 13.71 -17.43 -29.22
N ARG A 395 12.94 -16.82 -28.32
CA ARG A 395 11.51 -16.51 -28.51
C ARG A 395 11.26 -15.04 -28.88
N GLY A 396 12.30 -14.29 -29.26
CA GLY A 396 12.19 -12.89 -29.70
C GLY A 396 11.99 -11.87 -28.58
N SER A 397 12.41 -12.19 -27.34
CA SER A 397 12.41 -11.18 -26.27
C SER A 397 13.62 -10.25 -26.42
N GLN A 398 13.37 -8.94 -26.56
CA GLN A 398 14.39 -7.96 -26.98
C GLN A 398 15.41 -7.58 -25.89
N GLU A 399 15.10 -7.73 -24.60
CA GLU A 399 16.01 -7.36 -23.50
C GLU A 399 15.91 -8.37 -22.35
N ILE A 400 16.96 -9.16 -22.19
CA ILE A 400 17.04 -10.29 -21.26
C ILE A 400 18.25 -10.10 -20.36
N TYR A 401 18.03 -10.19 -19.05
CA TYR A 401 19.06 -10.02 -18.04
C TYR A 401 19.21 -11.28 -17.18
N TRP A 402 20.47 -11.67 -17.00
CA TRP A 402 21.08 -12.68 -16.13
C TRP A 402 21.90 -12.28 -14.90
N PRO A 403 21.85 -12.87 -13.69
CA PRO A 403 22.99 -12.68 -12.78
C PRO A 403 24.25 -13.35 -13.35
N GLY A 404 25.37 -12.64 -13.38
CA GLY A 404 26.68 -13.20 -13.75
C GLY A 404 27.18 -14.23 -12.73
N GLN A 405 28.20 -15.02 -13.10
CA GLN A 405 28.69 -16.11 -12.23
C GLN A 405 29.39 -15.66 -10.94
N GLN A 406 29.79 -14.39 -10.80
CA GLN A 406 30.55 -13.90 -9.66
C GLN A 406 29.71 -12.99 -8.75
N GLN A 407 29.51 -13.43 -7.51
CA GLN A 407 28.77 -12.69 -6.47
C GLN A 407 29.73 -11.79 -5.67
N HIS A 408 29.82 -10.52 -6.04
CA HIS A 408 30.40 -9.48 -5.18
C HIS A 408 29.28 -8.64 -4.53
N PHE A 409 29.64 -7.63 -3.72
CA PHE A 409 28.70 -6.70 -3.07
C PHE A 409 27.68 -6.05 -4.03
N TRP A 410 28.01 -6.00 -5.33
CA TRP A 410 27.14 -5.55 -6.40
C TRP A 410 26.71 -6.74 -7.27
N HIS A 411 25.42 -6.82 -7.58
CA HIS A 411 24.92 -7.80 -8.54
C HIS A 411 25.01 -7.21 -9.94
N PHE A 412 26.01 -7.69 -10.67
CA PHE A 412 26.15 -7.42 -12.08
C PHE A 412 25.27 -8.35 -12.87
N TRP A 413 24.53 -7.76 -13.80
CA TRP A 413 23.71 -8.49 -14.74
C TRP A 413 24.34 -8.43 -16.12
N GLU A 414 24.44 -9.59 -16.75
CA GLU A 414 24.87 -9.71 -18.14
C GLU A 414 23.69 -9.42 -19.06
N LEU A 415 23.97 -8.67 -20.13
CA LEU A 415 23.06 -8.46 -21.24
C LEU A 415 23.34 -9.54 -22.29
N GLY A 416 22.31 -10.27 -22.69
CA GLY A 416 22.42 -11.17 -23.84
C GLY A 416 22.19 -10.41 -25.13
N ASP A 417 23.21 -10.36 -25.98
CA ASP A 417 23.05 -10.01 -27.39
C ASP A 417 22.47 -11.24 -28.11
N VAL A 418 21.37 -11.03 -28.85
CA VAL A 418 20.71 -12.06 -29.68
C VAL A 418 21.13 -11.90 -31.12
#